data_AF-A0A800AIJ2-F1
#
_entry.id   AF-A0A800AIJ2-F1
#
_cell.length_a   1.000
_cell.length_b   1.000
_cell.length_c   1.000
_cell.angle_alpha   90.00
_cell.angle_beta   90.00
_cell.angle_gamma   90.00
#
_symmetry.space_group_name_H-M   'P 1'
#
loop_
_entity.id
_entity.type
_entity.pdbx_description
1 polymer ?
#
loop_
_entity_poly.entity_id
_entity_poly.type
_entity_poly.pdbx_seq_one_letter_code
_entity_poly.pdbx_strand_id
1 'polypeptide(L)'
;MSNTVTLGEVEQLAAQLPPPERLKLVACICEQLSAATTEDEAERVKQVRLQLAEELLAECNDIEDDSQGEFDATQDIQRMREERGMSQICSLRSVITS
;
A
#
# COMPACT_ATOMS: atom_id res chain seq x y z
N MET A 1 14.98 -31.51 23.15
CA MET A 1 16.45 -31.64 23.21
C MET A 1 17.02 -30.67 22.18
N SER A 2 17.05 -29.38 22.51
CA SER A 2 17.62 -28.33 21.67
C SER A 2 19.14 -28.44 21.77
N ASN A 3 19.75 -29.21 20.87
CA ASN A 3 21.19 -29.27 20.72
C ASN A 3 21.66 -27.93 20.14
N THR A 4 21.79 -26.92 21.01
CA THR A 4 22.39 -25.64 20.66
C THR A 4 23.89 -25.86 20.51
N VAL A 5 24.31 -26.27 19.31
CA VAL A 5 25.71 -26.29 18.93
C VAL A 5 26.22 -24.86 19.02
N THR A 6 27.26 -24.64 19.80
CA THR A 6 27.83 -23.30 19.99
C THR A 6 28.67 -22.91 18.78
N LEU A 7 28.75 -21.61 18.48
CA LEU A 7 29.49 -21.11 17.31
C LEU A 7 30.96 -21.60 17.30
N GLY A 8 31.59 -21.67 18.48
CA GLY A 8 32.96 -22.14 18.64
C GLY A 8 33.16 -23.62 18.31
N GLU A 9 32.17 -24.48 18.54
CA GLU A 9 32.22 -25.89 18.15
C GLU A 9 32.14 -26.05 16.62
N VAL A 10 31.34 -25.20 15.95
CA VAL A 10 31.25 -25.18 14.49
C VAL A 10 32.56 -24.70 13.87
N GLU A 11 33.21 -23.70 14.45
CA GLU A 11 34.54 -23.24 13.99
C GLU A 11 35.61 -24.32 14.13
N GLN A 12 35.62 -25.05 15.26
CA GLN A 12 36.55 -26.16 15.47
C GLN A 12 36.31 -27.32 14.49
N LEU A 13 35.06 -27.63 14.17
CA LEU A 13 34.72 -28.63 13.17
C LEU A 13 35.07 -28.16 11.75
N ALA A 14 34.84 -26.88 11.43
CA ALA A 14 35.21 -26.30 10.16
C ALA A 14 36.73 -26.24 9.96
N ALA A 15 37.50 -26.03 11.03
CA ALA A 15 38.96 -26.05 10.99
C ALA A 15 39.56 -27.43 10.68
N GLN A 16 38.84 -28.51 10.99
CA GLN A 16 39.24 -29.89 10.68
C GLN A 16 38.98 -30.29 9.23
N LEU A 17 38.19 -29.50 8.49
CA LEU A 17 37.88 -29.77 7.10
C LEU A 17 39.01 -29.32 6.16
N PRO A 18 39.25 -30.05 5.05
CA PRO A 18 40.12 -29.59 3.99
C PRO A 18 39.70 -28.21 3.45
N PRO A 19 40.65 -27.36 2.99
CA PRO A 19 40.35 -26.04 2.42
C PRO A 19 39.20 -25.98 1.41
N PRO A 20 39.06 -26.92 0.44
CA PRO A 20 37.95 -26.89 -0.52
C PRO A 20 36.58 -27.16 0.11
N GLU A 21 36.52 -27.97 1.17
CA GLU A 21 35.27 -28.27 1.87
C GLU A 21 34.82 -27.09 2.74
N ARG A 22 35.78 -26.35 3.32
CA ARG A 22 35.50 -25.09 4.02
C ARG A 22 34.86 -24.06 3.10
N LEU A 23 35.33 -23.95 1.85
CA LEU A 23 34.76 -23.02 0.86
C LEU A 23 33.33 -23.41 0.46
N LYS A 24 33.04 -24.71 0.31
CA LYS A 24 31.67 -25.20 0.06
C LYS A 24 30.73 -24.89 1.23
N LEU A 25 31.23 -25.02 2.46
CA LEU A 25 30.46 -24.75 3.67
C LEU A 25 30.09 -23.26 3.75
N VAL A 26 31.03 -22.37 3.45
CA VAL A 26 30.76 -20.92 3.33
C VAL A 26 29.72 -20.64 2.24
N ALA A 27 29.84 -21.26 1.07
CA ALA A 27 28.87 -21.07 -0.02
C ALA A 27 27.45 -21.49 0.39
N CYS A 28 27.28 -22.66 1.02
CA CYS A 28 25.98 -23.09 1.54
C CYS A 28 25.42 -22.14 2.60
N ILE A 29 26.26 -21.65 3.53
CA ILE A 29 25.80 -20.69 4.54
C ILE A 29 25.35 -19.40 3.88
N CYS A 30 26.11 -18.86 2.92
CA CYS A 30 25.74 -17.64 2.20
C CYS A 30 24.41 -17.81 1.45
N GLU A 31 24.19 -18.97 0.82
CA GLU A 31 22.95 -19.26 0.10
C GLU A 31 21.75 -19.37 1.06
N GLN A 32 21.92 -20.06 2.19
CA GLN A 32 20.88 -20.18 3.23
C GLN A 32 20.54 -18.82 3.86
N LEU A 33 21.54 -18.00 4.14
CA LEU A 33 21.33 -16.65 4.67
C LEU A 33 20.63 -15.76 3.64
N SER A 34 21.01 -15.86 2.36
CA SER A 34 20.38 -15.10 1.29
C SER A 34 18.89 -15.46 1.15
N ALA A 35 18.56 -16.75 1.14
CA ALA A 35 17.19 -17.24 1.08
C ALA A 35 16.35 -16.79 2.30
N ALA A 36 16.93 -16.87 3.51
CA ALA A 36 16.26 -16.46 4.74
C ALA A 36 16.00 -14.93 4.78
N THR A 37 16.90 -14.11 4.24
CA THR A 37 16.71 -12.65 4.21
C THR A 37 15.63 -12.19 3.24
N THR A 38 15.43 -12.90 2.12
CA THR A 38 14.48 -12.47 1.08
C THR A 38 13.02 -12.72 1.43
N GLU A 39 12.71 -13.80 2.17
CA GLU A 39 11.34 -14.12 2.55
C GLU A 39 10.80 -13.15 3.61
N ASP A 40 11.65 -12.80 4.58
CA ASP A 40 11.32 -11.87 5.66
C ASP A 40 11.10 -10.43 5.15
N GLU A 41 11.88 -9.98 4.18
CA GLU A 41 11.76 -8.63 3.63
C GLU A 41 10.52 -8.51 2.73
N ALA A 42 10.23 -9.52 1.91
CA ALA A 42 9.05 -9.52 1.05
C ALA A 42 7.74 -9.53 1.86
N GLU A 43 7.67 -10.32 2.93
CA GLU A 43 6.47 -10.38 3.77
C GLU A 43 6.30 -9.08 4.58
N ARG A 44 7.40 -8.46 5.05
CA ARG A 44 7.35 -7.13 5.68
C ARG A 44 6.84 -6.05 4.72
N VAL A 45 7.36 -6.00 3.50
CA VAL A 45 6.91 -5.04 2.47
C VAL A 45 5.43 -5.26 2.15
N LYS A 46 4.99 -6.51 2.06
CA LYS A 46 3.58 -6.85 1.82
C LYS A 46 2.68 -6.42 2.97
N GLN A 47 3.09 -6.63 4.22
CA GLN A 47 2.35 -6.17 5.41
C GLN A 47 2.21 -4.64 5.45
N VAL A 48 3.29 -3.91 5.18
CA VAL A 48 3.27 -2.43 5.13
C VAL A 48 2.30 -1.94 4.04
N ARG A 49 2.31 -2.58 2.86
CA ARG A 49 1.38 -2.23 1.78
C ARG A 49 -0.07 -2.54 2.10
N LEU A 50 -0.34 -3.64 2.81
CA LEU A 50 -1.67 -3.99 3.28
C LEU A 50 -2.19 -2.96 4.28
N GLN A 51 -1.39 -2.57 5.26
CA GLN A 51 -1.74 -1.54 6.24
C GLN A 51 -2.07 -0.20 5.56
N LEU A 52 -1.23 0.24 4.61
CA LEU A 52 -1.50 1.47 3.86
C LEU A 52 -2.79 1.39 3.04
N ALA A 53 -3.09 0.23 2.44
CA ALA A 53 -4.33 0.04 1.69
C ALA A 53 -5.56 0.05 2.60
N GLU A 54 -5.47 -0.54 3.79
CA GLU A 54 -6.53 -0.52 4.80
C GLU A 54 -6.78 0.91 5.32
N GLU A 55 -5.72 1.69 5.56
CA GLU A 55 -5.81 3.08 6.00
C GLU A 55 -6.48 3.97 4.94
N LEU A 56 -6.10 3.83 3.67
CA LEU A 56 -6.73 4.55 2.56
C LEU A 56 -8.20 4.16 2.37
N LEU A 57 -8.54 2.88 2.55
CA LEU A 57 -9.93 2.42 2.47
C LEU A 57 -10.76 2.99 3.62
N ALA A 58 -10.21 3.05 4.83
CA ALA A 58 -10.88 3.68 5.95
C ALA A 58 -11.14 5.17 5.68
N GLU A 59 -10.16 5.92 5.18
CA GLU A 59 -10.33 7.33 4.83
C GLU A 59 -11.38 7.53 3.71
N CYS A 60 -11.42 6.64 2.72
CA CYS A 60 -12.47 6.67 1.69
C CYS A 60 -13.86 6.42 2.27
N ASN A 61 -13.99 5.45 3.19
CA ASN A 61 -15.26 5.12 3.82
C ASN A 61 -15.73 6.25 4.74
N ASP A 62 -14.82 6.91 5.46
CA ASP A 62 -15.14 8.07 6.29
C ASP A 62 -15.69 9.22 5.42
N ILE A 63 -15.11 9.44 4.24
CA ILE A 63 -15.63 10.43 3.27
C ILE A 63 -17.00 10.03 2.72
N GLU A 64 -17.22 8.73 2.47
CA GLU A 64 -18.52 8.21 2.02
C GLU A 64 -19.59 8.45 3.10
N ASP A 65 -19.28 8.15 4.36
CA ASP A 65 -20.17 8.35 5.50
C ASP A 65 -20.44 9.85 5.78
N ASP A 66 -19.41 10.70 5.69
CA ASP A 66 -19.55 12.16 5.83
C ASP A 66 -20.37 12.79 4.68
N SER A 67 -20.36 12.17 3.50
CA SER A 67 -21.10 12.66 2.34
C SER A 67 -22.59 12.27 2.33
N GLN A 68 -23.03 11.38 3.23
CA GLN A 68 -24.41 10.92 3.47
C GLN A 68 -25.31 10.71 2.23
N GLY A 69 -24.73 10.44 1.05
CA GLY A 69 -25.51 10.42 -0.20
C GLY A 69 -26.27 11.71 -0.52
N GLU A 70 -25.91 12.85 0.10
CA GLU A 70 -26.60 14.14 -0.07
C GLU A 70 -26.24 14.85 -1.39
N PHE A 71 -25.21 14.37 -2.10
CA PHE A 71 -24.84 14.88 -3.40
C PHE A 71 -25.70 14.25 -4.51
N ASP A 72 -26.99 14.61 -4.60
CA ASP A 72 -27.76 14.39 -5.83
C ASP A 72 -27.30 15.39 -6.89
N ALA A 73 -26.14 15.09 -7.47
CA ALA A 73 -25.52 15.87 -8.54
C ALA A 73 -26.51 16.17 -9.67
N THR A 74 -27.49 15.30 -9.88
CA THR A 74 -28.53 15.49 -10.89
C THR A 74 -29.46 16.64 -10.53
N GLN A 75 -29.94 16.72 -9.28
CA GLN A 75 -30.76 17.84 -8.81
C GLN A 75 -29.98 19.15 -8.79
N ASP A 76 -28.73 19.14 -8.33
CA ASP A 76 -27.94 20.37 -8.25
C ASP A 76 -27.58 20.92 -9.63
N ILE A 77 -27.24 20.05 -10.59
CA ILE A 77 -27.03 20.44 -11.98
C ILE A 77 -28.32 20.99 -12.60
N GLN A 78 -29.46 20.39 -12.29
CA GLN A 78 -30.75 20.85 -12.81
C GLN A 78 -31.13 22.23 -12.23
N ARG A 79 -30.94 22.45 -10.93
CA ARG A 79 -31.14 23.75 -10.27
C ARG A 79 -30.25 24.83 -10.88
N MET A 80 -28.96 24.55 -11.07
CA MET A 80 -28.04 25.50 -11.72
C MET A 80 -28.43 25.83 -13.16
N ARG A 81 -28.99 24.87 -13.92
CA ARG A 81 -29.47 25.11 -15.28
C ARG A 81 -30.73 25.96 -15.30
N GLU A 82 -31.66 25.74 -14.38
CA GLU A 82 -32.88 26.52 -14.22
C GLU A 82 -32.57 27.97 -13.81
N GLU A 83 -31.67 28.18 -12.85
CA GLU A 83 -31.21 29.51 -12.44
C GLU A 83 -30.56 30.29 -13.59
N ARG A 84 -29.69 29.62 -14.38
CA ARG A 84 -29.06 30.22 -15.56
C ARG A 84 -30.07 30.53 -16.67
N GLY A 85 -31.04 29.63 -16.89
CA GLY A 85 -32.12 29.85 -17.85
C GLY A 85 -33.02 31.03 -17.47
N MET A 86 -33.40 31.12 -16.20
CA MET A 86 -34.21 32.23 -15.66
C MET A 86 -33.47 33.57 -15.75
N SER A 87 -32.16 33.59 -15.47
CA SER A 87 -31.34 34.79 -15.62
C SER A 87 -31.25 35.27 -17.07
N GLN A 88 -31.17 34.35 -18.04
CA GLN A 88 -31.14 34.69 -19.47
C GLN A 88 -32.50 35.19 -19.97
N ILE A 89 -33.61 34.60 -19.49
CA ILE A 89 -34.97 35.04 -19.84
C ILE A 89 -35.23 36.47 -19.31
N CYS A 90 -34.82 36.77 -18.07
CA CYS A 90 -34.93 38.13 -17.52
C CYS A 90 -34.10 39.15 -18.30
N SER A 91 -32.89 38.79 -18.73
CA SER A 91 -32.03 39.66 -19.56
C SER A 91 -32.58 39.90 -20.97
N LEU A 92 -33.22 38.92 -21.60
CA LEU A 92 -33.84 39.08 -22.92
C LEU A 92 -35.10 39.94 -22.83
N ARG A 93 -35.86 39.81 -21.74
CA ARG A 93 -37.08 40.59 -21.53
C ARG A 93 -36.79 42.09 -21.35
N SER A 94 -35.71 42.47 -20.67
CA SER A 94 -35.29 43.87 -20.55
C SER A 94 -34.83 44.50 -21.87
N VAL A 95 -34.31 43.68 -22.79
CA VAL A 95 -33.88 44.13 -24.14
C VAL A 95 -35.06 44.29 -25.09
N ILE A 96 -36.13 43.50 -24.94
CA ILE A 96 -37.33 43.59 -25.78
C ILE A 96 -38.27 44.74 -25.34
N THR A 97 -38.20 45.18 -24.09
CA THR A 97 -39.04 46.28 -23.55
C THR A 97 -38.37 47.66 -23.54
N SER A 98 -37.15 47.79 -24.08
CA SER A 98 -36.46 49.08 -24.29
C SER A 98 -36.50 49.47 -25.77
#